data_AF-A0A8K0H3U5-F1
#
_entry.id   AF-A0A8K0H3U5-F1
#
_cell.length_a   1.000
_cell.length_b   1.000
_cell.length_c   1.000
_cell.angle_alpha   90.00
_cell.angle_beta   90.00
_cell.angle_gamma   90.00
#
_symmetry.space_group_name_H-M   'P 1'
#
loop_
_entity.id
_entity.type
_entity.pdbx_description
1 polymer ?
#
loop_
_entity_poly.entity_id
_entity_poly.type
_entity_poly.pdbx_seq_one_letter_code
_entity_poly.pdbx_strand_id
1 'polypeptide(L)'
;MVATSLDSHFGWLKERDIELIELHRELLEAFFRSARKMLSHGGEVHVTHRDDEPYKQWHVEKLALMAGLCLKEKVEFSRSDYPGYINKRGGLIKGNVTFPIRNCFTFKFCLYNNETDSSSIALAFDDDGNQEINDVGAVAFDDMSDCLAEFSFDSLE
;
A
#
# COMPACT_ATOMS: atom_id res chain seq x y z
N MET A 1 9.14 11.70 -3.64
CA MET A 1 8.83 10.69 -4.67
C MET A 1 10.13 10.01 -5.06
N VAL A 2 10.43 8.86 -4.46
CA VAL A 2 11.49 7.96 -4.94
C VAL A 2 10.77 6.93 -5.79
N ALA A 3 10.97 6.95 -7.11
CA ALA A 3 10.42 5.95 -8.01
C ALA A 3 11.34 4.73 -7.97
N THR A 4 11.06 3.77 -7.09
CA THR A 4 11.67 2.45 -7.16
C THR A 4 10.88 1.61 -8.16
N SER A 5 11.12 1.86 -9.45
CA SER A 5 10.81 0.83 -10.44
C SER A 5 11.86 -0.26 -10.25
N LEU A 6 11.46 -1.44 -9.73
CA LEU A 6 12.21 -2.64 -10.08
C LEU A 6 11.95 -2.86 -11.56
N ASP A 7 12.76 -2.21 -12.41
CA ASP A 7 12.88 -2.60 -13.80
C ASP A 7 13.31 -4.07 -13.72
N SER A 8 12.36 -4.98 -13.94
CA SER A 8 12.58 -6.39 -13.77
C SER A 8 13.77 -6.79 -14.64
N HIS A 9 14.87 -7.19 -14.00
CA HIS A 9 16.00 -7.84 -14.67
C HIS A 9 15.53 -9.07 -15.49
N PHE A 10 14.32 -9.55 -15.20
CA PHE A 10 13.52 -10.49 -15.98
C PHE A 10 12.69 -9.74 -17.03
N GLY A 11 13.30 -9.48 -18.19
CA GLY A 11 12.70 -8.70 -19.29
C GLY A 11 11.43 -9.28 -19.95
N TRP A 12 10.86 -10.35 -19.39
CA TRP A 12 9.63 -10.99 -19.83
C TRP A 12 8.44 -10.79 -18.88
N LEU A 13 8.68 -10.42 -17.61
CA LEU A 13 7.61 -10.16 -16.65
C LEU A 13 6.91 -8.83 -16.98
N LYS A 14 5.59 -8.82 -16.80
CA LYS A 14 4.71 -7.67 -16.99
C LYS A 14 4.02 -7.34 -15.67
N GLU A 15 3.55 -6.10 -15.55
CA GLU A 15 2.84 -5.56 -14.37
C GLU A 15 1.63 -6.37 -13.88
N ARG A 16 1.10 -7.26 -14.71
CA ARG A 16 -0.05 -8.12 -14.42
C ARG A 16 0.36 -9.54 -14.00
N ASP A 17 1.64 -9.86 -14.10
CA ASP A 17 2.16 -11.19 -13.77
C ASP A 17 2.31 -11.26 -12.25
N ILE A 18 1.76 -12.32 -11.65
CA ILE A 18 1.66 -12.48 -10.20
C ILE A 18 3.04 -12.37 -9.54
N GLU A 19 4.07 -12.97 -10.13
CA GLU A 19 5.46 -12.92 -9.63
C GLU A 19 5.97 -11.47 -9.47
N LEU A 20 5.67 -10.60 -10.43
CA LEU A 20 6.10 -9.21 -10.37
C LEU A 20 5.27 -8.40 -9.37
N ILE A 21 3.96 -8.68 -9.29
CA ILE A 21 3.07 -8.07 -8.29
C ILE A 21 3.57 -8.38 -6.87
N GLU A 22 3.90 -9.63 -6.57
CA GLU A 22 4.41 -10.01 -5.25
C GLU A 22 5.76 -9.33 -4.95
N LEU A 23 6.66 -9.23 -5.92
CA LEU A 23 7.93 -8.50 -5.74
C LEU A 23 7.71 -7.01 -5.40
N HIS A 24 6.71 -6.37 -6.01
CA HIS A 24 6.34 -5.00 -5.68
C HIS A 24 5.70 -4.88 -4.29
N ARG A 25 4.90 -5.87 -3.88
CA ARG A 25 4.30 -5.92 -2.54
C ARG A 25 5.37 -6.08 -1.46
N GLU A 26 6.33 -6.98 -1.65
CA GLU A 26 7.48 -7.15 -0.74
C GLU A 26 8.29 -5.86 -0.60
N LEU A 27 8.54 -5.17 -1.72
CA LEU A 27 9.23 -3.88 -1.71
C LEU A 27 8.46 -2.83 -0.91
N LEU A 28 7.15 -2.70 -1.13
CA LEU A 28 6.29 -1.75 -0.42
C LEU A 28 6.23 -2.06 1.07
N GLU A 29 6.08 -3.33 1.44
CA GLU A 29 6.08 -3.77 2.84
C GLU A 29 7.40 -3.40 3.55
N ALA A 30 8.54 -3.71 2.91
CA ALA A 30 9.86 -3.36 3.43
C ALA A 30 10.05 -1.84 3.55
N PHE A 31 9.55 -1.07 2.56
CA PHE A 31 9.54 0.38 2.59
C PHE A 31 8.71 0.91 3.77
N PHE A 32 7.47 0.46 3.95
CA PHE A 32 6.60 0.91 5.03
C PHE A 32 7.16 0.57 6.41
N ARG A 33 7.70 -0.64 6.60
CA ARG A 33 8.35 -1.03 7.86
C ARG A 33 9.57 -0.16 8.18
N SER A 34 10.32 0.24 7.15
CA SER A 34 11.47 1.14 7.30
C SER A 34 11.01 2.57 7.61
N ALA A 35 10.02 3.08 6.87
CA ALA A 35 9.45 4.40 7.05
C ALA A 35 8.83 4.56 8.45
N ARG A 36 8.08 3.54 8.94
CA ARG A 36 7.52 3.50 10.30
C ARG A 36 8.55 3.88 11.37
N LYS A 37 9.74 3.29 11.29
CA LYS A 37 10.82 3.51 12.26
C LYS A 37 11.42 4.93 12.20
N MET A 38 11.22 5.63 11.08
CA MET A 38 11.74 6.98 10.86
C MET A 38 10.72 8.09 11.14
N LEU A 39 9.45 7.77 11.34
CA LEU A 39 8.42 8.78 11.61
C LEU A 39 8.49 9.26 13.05
N SER A 40 8.47 10.58 13.20
CA SER A 40 8.16 11.26 14.46
C SER A 40 6.66 11.51 14.59
N HIS A 41 6.22 11.96 15.77
CA HIS A 41 4.85 12.42 15.98
C HIS A 41 4.45 13.48 14.93
N GLY A 42 3.27 13.31 14.32
CA GLY A 42 2.78 14.17 13.24
C GLY A 42 3.45 13.98 11.87
N GLY A 43 4.42 13.07 11.74
CA GLY A 43 5.02 12.72 10.46
C GLY A 43 4.09 11.91 9.55
N GLU A 44 4.35 11.95 8.24
CA GLU A 44 3.55 11.24 7.24
C GLU A 44 4.43 10.49 6.22
N VAL A 45 3.94 9.35 5.74
CA VAL A 45 4.48 8.62 4.58
C VAL A 45 3.58 8.86 3.40
N HIS A 46 4.13 9.38 2.30
CA HIS A 46 3.37 9.63 1.08
C HIS A 46 3.80 8.66 -0.01
N VAL A 47 2.86 7.85 -0.51
CA VAL A 47 3.06 6.94 -1.63
C VAL A 47 2.15 7.37 -2.76
N THR A 48 2.73 7.66 -3.93
CA THR A 48 1.94 7.97 -5.13
C THR A 48 1.90 6.74 -6.01
N HIS A 49 0.70 6.24 -6.27
CA HIS A 49 0.50 4.95 -6.92
C HIS A 49 -0.75 4.96 -7.80
N ARG A 50 -0.82 4.05 -8.78
CA ARG A 50 -2.01 3.84 -9.60
C ARG A 50 -3.04 3.00 -8.85
N ASP A 51 -4.30 3.37 -8.96
CA ASP A 51 -5.41 2.71 -8.28
C ASP A 51 -6.38 2.08 -9.29
N ASP A 52 -5.83 1.53 -10.37
CA ASP A 52 -6.53 0.75 -11.38
C ASP A 52 -5.81 -0.58 -11.64
N GLU A 53 -6.48 -1.53 -12.29
CA GLU A 53 -5.88 -2.83 -12.60
C GLU A 53 -4.68 -2.69 -13.56
N PRO A 54 -3.60 -3.48 -13.38
CA PRO A 54 -3.38 -4.49 -12.33
C PRO A 54 -2.81 -3.91 -11.01
N TYR A 55 -2.49 -2.63 -10.97
CA TYR A 55 -1.79 -1.97 -9.85
C TYR A 55 -2.58 -2.04 -8.54
N LYS A 56 -3.91 -2.04 -8.60
CA LYS A 56 -4.76 -2.20 -7.42
C LYS A 56 -4.44 -3.47 -6.61
N GLN A 57 -3.96 -4.54 -7.27
CA GLN A 57 -3.56 -5.80 -6.64
C GLN A 57 -2.31 -5.69 -5.75
N TRP A 58 -1.62 -4.55 -5.79
CA TRP A 58 -0.48 -4.31 -4.90
C TRP A 58 -0.93 -4.00 -3.47
N HIS A 59 -2.23 -3.71 -3.26
CA HIS A 59 -2.86 -3.55 -1.95
C HIS A 59 -2.11 -2.59 -1.00
N VAL A 60 -1.72 -1.41 -1.52
CA VAL A 60 -0.88 -0.42 -0.82
C VAL A 60 -1.39 -0.10 0.59
N GLU A 61 -2.69 0.10 0.74
CA GLU A 61 -3.33 0.42 2.03
C GLU A 61 -3.18 -0.73 3.04
N LYS A 62 -3.41 -1.99 2.61
CA LYS A 62 -3.25 -3.19 3.44
C LYS A 62 -1.80 -3.38 3.88
N LEU A 63 -0.84 -3.18 2.98
CA LEU A 63 0.58 -3.30 3.30
C LEU A 63 1.04 -2.23 4.31
N ALA A 64 0.55 -1.00 4.18
CA ALA A 64 0.81 0.05 5.15
C ALA A 64 0.22 -0.29 6.53
N LEU A 65 -1.00 -0.84 6.56
CA LEU A 65 -1.67 -1.27 7.78
C LEU A 65 -0.91 -2.38 8.49
N MET A 66 -0.49 -3.42 7.77
CA MET A 66 0.35 -4.51 8.31
C MET A 66 1.71 -4.01 8.82
N ALA A 67 2.19 -2.88 8.29
CA ALA A 67 3.39 -2.23 8.78
C ALA A 67 3.14 -1.31 9.99
N GLY A 68 1.91 -1.19 10.50
CA GLY A 68 1.55 -0.33 11.65
C GLY A 68 1.32 1.15 11.30
N LEU A 69 0.89 1.43 10.06
CA LEU A 69 0.55 2.76 9.58
C LEU A 69 -0.92 2.79 9.15
N CYS A 70 -1.65 3.88 9.45
CA CYS A 70 -3.04 4.06 9.04
C CYS A 70 -3.14 5.04 7.86
N LEU A 71 -4.11 4.81 6.96
CA LEU A 71 -4.41 5.76 5.89
C LEU A 71 -5.07 7.00 6.49
N LYS A 72 -4.42 8.14 6.34
CA LYS A 72 -4.95 9.44 6.74
C LYS A 72 -5.75 10.10 5.62
N GLU A 73 -5.23 10.02 4.41
CA GLU A 73 -5.81 10.71 3.25
C GLU A 73 -5.41 10.03 1.94
N LYS A 74 -6.33 10.02 0.98
CA LYS A 74 -6.09 9.59 -0.40
C LYS A 74 -6.49 10.73 -1.34
N VAL A 75 -5.52 11.34 -2.00
CA VAL A 75 -5.71 12.51 -2.84
C VAL A 75 -5.43 12.15 -4.28
N GLU A 76 -6.26 12.61 -5.22
CA GLU A 76 -6.00 12.43 -6.65
C GLU A 76 -4.68 13.11 -7.03
N PHE A 77 -3.83 12.39 -7.76
CA PHE A 77 -2.59 12.94 -8.25
C PHE A 77 -2.88 13.88 -9.44
N SER A 78 -2.59 15.17 -9.24
CA SER A 78 -2.60 16.16 -10.31
C SER A 78 -1.17 16.52 -10.72
N ARG A 79 -0.86 16.33 -11.99
CA ARG A 79 0.43 16.78 -12.56
C ARG A 79 0.62 18.29 -12.41
N SER A 80 -0.45 19.07 -12.42
CA SER A 80 -0.41 20.53 -12.32
C SER A 80 0.15 21.02 -10.98
N ASP A 81 0.05 20.20 -9.94
CA ASP A 81 0.54 20.51 -8.59
C ASP A 81 2.07 20.44 -8.50
N TYR A 82 2.72 19.89 -9.53
CA TYR A 82 4.17 19.72 -9.62
C TYR A 82 4.73 20.38 -10.89
N PRO A 83 4.89 21.73 -10.90
CA PRO A 83 5.47 22.44 -12.02
C PRO A 83 6.84 21.87 -12.42
N GLY A 84 7.02 21.58 -13.71
CA GLY A 84 8.25 20.98 -14.23
C GLY A 84 8.33 19.45 -14.15
N TYR A 85 7.39 18.78 -13.48
CA TYR A 85 7.31 17.32 -13.52
C TYR A 85 6.90 16.83 -14.91
N ILE A 86 7.69 15.92 -15.47
CA ILE A 86 7.42 15.22 -16.72
C ILE A 86 7.59 13.73 -16.47
N ASN A 87 6.49 12.98 -16.46
CA ASN A 87 6.54 11.53 -16.30
C ASN A 87 7.20 10.88 -17.52
N LYS A 88 8.11 9.94 -17.27
CA LYS A 88 8.91 9.26 -18.30
C LYS A 88 8.98 7.77 -17.98
N ARG A 89 8.95 6.94 -19.02
CA ARG A 89 9.14 5.49 -18.87
C ARG A 89 10.60 5.18 -18.55
N GLY A 90 10.81 4.27 -17.59
CA GLY A 90 12.06 3.55 -17.40
C GLY A 90 12.28 2.51 -18.50
N GLY A 91 13.43 1.84 -18.47
CA GLY A 91 13.78 0.77 -19.40
C GLY A 91 14.55 1.17 -20.67
N LEU A 92 15.15 0.16 -21.30
CA LEU A 92 16.01 0.28 -22.48
C LEU A 92 15.22 0.54 -23.78
N ILE A 93 13.98 0.04 -23.87
CA ILE A 93 13.13 0.16 -25.06
C ILE A 93 12.06 1.22 -24.80
N LYS A 94 12.02 2.26 -25.65
CA LYS A 94 11.12 3.43 -25.49
C LYS A 94 11.27 4.14 -24.13
N GLY A 95 12.44 4.06 -23.52
CA GLY A 95 12.80 4.86 -22.35
C GLY A 95 12.70 6.36 -22.66
N ASN A 96 12.54 7.18 -21.62
CA ASN A 96 12.43 8.64 -21.72
C ASN A 96 11.19 9.16 -22.49
N VAL A 97 10.27 8.28 -22.90
CA VAL A 97 8.98 8.65 -23.50
C VAL A 97 7.93 8.82 -22.40
N THR A 98 7.03 9.80 -22.54
CA THR A 98 5.92 10.01 -21.62
C THR A 98 4.87 8.92 -21.71
N PHE A 99 4.05 8.75 -20.68
CA PHE A 99 2.88 7.86 -20.69
C PHE A 99 1.62 8.57 -20.19
N PRO A 100 0.42 8.08 -20.52
CA PRO A 100 -0.81 8.61 -19.95
C PRO A 100 -0.83 8.39 -18.44
N ILE A 101 -1.01 9.46 -17.67
CA ILE A 101 -1.30 9.36 -16.24
C ILE A 101 -2.80 9.10 -16.12
N ARG A 102 -3.17 8.01 -15.45
CA ARG A 102 -4.55 7.57 -15.26
C ARG A 102 -4.71 7.05 -13.84
N ASN A 103 -5.84 7.37 -13.21
CA ASN A 103 -6.26 6.85 -11.90
C ASN A 103 -5.11 6.76 -10.90
N CYS A 104 -4.36 7.85 -10.73
CA CYS A 104 -3.21 7.90 -9.84
C CYS A 104 -3.57 8.72 -8.62
N PHE A 105 -3.18 8.23 -7.45
CA PHE A 105 -3.47 8.85 -6.16
C PHE A 105 -2.21 8.92 -5.32
N THR A 106 -2.13 9.95 -4.48
CA THR A 106 -1.18 10.02 -3.37
C THR A 106 -1.88 9.58 -2.09
N PHE A 107 -1.45 8.43 -1.58
CA PHE A 107 -1.85 7.86 -0.30
C PHE A 107 -0.94 8.45 0.78
N LYS A 108 -1.53 9.03 1.82
CA LYS A 108 -0.82 9.60 2.97
C LYS A 108 -1.12 8.76 4.19
N PHE A 109 -0.07 8.22 4.79
CA PHE A 109 -0.17 7.38 5.97
C PHE A 109 0.49 8.06 7.18
N CYS A 110 -0.05 7.83 8.37
CA CYS A 110 0.56 8.24 9.62
C CYS A 110 0.71 7.04 10.56
N LEU A 111 1.36 7.27 11.71
CA LEU A 111 1.43 6.27 12.76
C LEU A 111 0.02 5.93 13.24
N TYR A 112 -0.23 4.64 13.43
CA TYR A 112 -1.47 4.15 13.99
C TYR A 112 -1.68 4.66 15.42
N ASN A 113 -2.86 5.24 15.70
CA ASN A 113 -3.28 5.68 17.02
C ASN A 113 -4.43 4.79 17.52
N ASN A 114 -4.19 4.06 18.61
CA ASN A 114 -5.08 3.01 19.15
C ASN A 114 -6.53 3.46 19.45
N GLU A 115 -6.79 4.75 19.66
CA GLU A 115 -8.11 5.25 20.08
C GLU A 115 -9.06 5.56 18.91
N THR A 116 -8.57 6.13 17.80
CA THR A 116 -9.40 6.49 16.64
C THR A 116 -9.36 5.45 15.53
N ASP A 117 -8.24 4.73 15.41
CA ASP A 117 -7.99 3.93 14.21
C ASP A 117 -8.48 2.48 14.36
N SER A 118 -8.75 2.02 15.59
CA SER A 118 -9.32 0.68 15.85
C SER A 118 -10.70 0.50 15.20
N SER A 119 -11.53 1.56 15.21
CA SER A 119 -12.83 1.56 14.52
C SER A 119 -12.68 1.56 13.00
N SER A 120 -11.67 2.25 12.47
CA SER A 120 -11.38 2.29 11.03
C SER A 120 -10.82 0.97 10.51
N ILE A 121 -10.05 0.25 11.35
CA ILE A 121 -9.53 -1.08 11.07
C ILE A 121 -10.66 -2.11 10.97
N ALA A 122 -11.60 -2.12 11.92
CA ALA A 122 -12.73 -3.06 11.91
C ALA A 122 -13.51 -2.96 10.58
N LEU A 123 -13.81 -1.74 10.13
CA LEU A 123 -14.48 -1.50 8.85
C LEU A 123 -13.71 -1.96 7.61
N ALA A 124 -12.37 -2.01 7.68
CA ALA A 124 -11.54 -2.44 6.56
C ALA A 124 -11.45 -3.97 6.44
N PHE A 125 -11.78 -4.72 7.49
CA PHE A 125 -11.77 -6.18 7.51
C PHE A 125 -13.12 -6.80 7.18
N ASP A 126 -14.21 -6.03 7.22
CA ASP A 126 -15.59 -6.50 6.99
C ASP A 126 -15.98 -6.65 5.50
N ASP A 127 -15.04 -6.59 4.55
CA ASP A 127 -15.33 -6.75 3.10
C ASP A 127 -15.74 -8.19 2.70
N ASP A 128 -15.77 -9.13 3.65
CA ASP A 128 -16.29 -10.49 3.47
C ASP A 128 -17.64 -10.71 4.20
N GLY A 129 -18.53 -9.73 4.12
CA GLY A 129 -19.99 -9.97 4.11
C GLY A 129 -20.61 -10.80 5.24
N ASN A 130 -20.13 -10.72 6.48
CA ASN A 130 -20.82 -11.32 7.62
C ASN A 130 -20.99 -10.33 8.78
N GLN A 131 -22.25 -10.01 9.07
CA GLN A 131 -22.69 -9.04 10.05
C GLN A 131 -23.06 -9.77 11.34
N GLU A 132 -22.23 -9.73 12.38
CA GLU A 132 -22.67 -10.01 13.77
C GLU A 132 -21.73 -9.35 14.79
N ILE A 133 -22.16 -8.20 15.32
CA ILE A 133 -21.55 -7.53 16.47
C ILE A 133 -22.17 -8.10 17.75
N ASN A 134 -21.40 -8.91 18.49
CA ASN A 134 -21.66 -9.16 19.90
C ASN A 134 -20.42 -8.76 20.70
N ASP A 135 -20.65 -7.89 21.69
CA ASP A 135 -19.72 -7.38 22.70
C ASP A 135 -18.53 -8.29 23.01
N VAL A 136 -17.33 -7.86 22.61
CA VAL A 136 -16.07 -8.25 23.25
C VAL A 136 -15.16 -7.03 23.35
N GLY A 137 -14.79 -6.72 24.59
CA GLY A 137 -14.14 -5.48 24.99
C GLY A 137 -12.74 -5.27 24.40
N ALA A 138 -12.26 -4.04 24.56
CA ALA A 138 -10.95 -3.56 24.13
C ALA A 138 -9.82 -4.57 24.43
N VAL A 139 -9.25 -5.15 23.38
CA VAL A 139 -8.05 -5.99 23.46
C VAL A 139 -6.81 -5.11 23.23
N ALA A 140 -5.84 -5.22 24.15
CA ALA A 140 -4.59 -4.50 24.09
C ALA A 140 -3.69 -5.06 22.96
N PHE A 141 -3.04 -4.14 22.25
CA PHE A 141 -2.37 -4.33 20.96
C PHE A 141 -1.02 -5.09 20.97
N ASP A 142 -0.67 -5.81 22.03
CA ASP A 142 0.46 -6.77 21.95
C ASP A 142 0.09 -8.01 21.09
N ASP A 143 -1.19 -8.18 20.74
CA ASP A 143 -1.77 -9.36 20.07
C ASP A 143 -1.91 -9.27 18.54
N MET A 144 -1.38 -8.25 17.85
CA MET A 144 -1.42 -8.23 16.37
C MET A 144 -0.51 -9.29 15.73
N SER A 145 0.41 -9.87 16.53
CA SER A 145 1.12 -11.12 16.23
C SER A 145 0.15 -12.28 15.99
N ASP A 146 -0.89 -12.37 16.82
CA ASP A 146 -1.72 -13.56 16.92
C ASP A 146 -2.88 -13.52 15.91
N CYS A 147 -3.39 -12.33 15.55
CA CYS A 147 -4.32 -12.17 14.42
C CYS A 147 -3.67 -12.45 13.05
N LEU A 148 -2.35 -12.28 12.92
CA LEU A 148 -1.62 -12.62 11.69
C LEU A 148 -1.41 -14.13 11.53
N ALA A 149 -1.53 -14.91 12.61
CA ALA A 149 -1.43 -16.37 12.56
C ALA A 149 -2.68 -17.03 11.97
N GLU A 150 -3.86 -16.40 12.08
CA GLU A 150 -5.11 -16.95 11.54
C GLU A 150 -5.29 -16.76 10.02
N PHE A 151 -4.46 -15.94 9.37
CA PHE A 151 -4.47 -15.79 7.91
C PHE A 151 -3.35 -16.56 7.19
N SER A 152 -2.58 -17.36 7.93
CA SER A 152 -1.64 -18.30 7.34
C SER A 152 -2.31 -19.67 7.26
N PHE A 153 -2.48 -20.16 6.02
CA PHE A 153 -2.91 -21.52 5.64
C PHE A 153 -4.41 -21.70 5.35
N ASP A 154 -4.84 -21.25 4.17
CA ASP A 154 -5.71 -22.09 3.32
C ASP A 154 -5.67 -21.61 1.87
N SER A 155 -4.81 -22.24 1.06
CA SER A 155 -4.93 -22.37 -0.41
C SER A 155 -3.74 -23.17 -0.93
N LEU A 156 -3.76 -24.47 -0.66
CA LEU A 156 -3.09 -25.50 -1.46
C LEU A 156 -3.98 -26.75 -1.40
N GLU A 157 -4.98 -26.81 -2.28
CA GLU A 157 -5.39 -28.07 -2.90
C GLU A 157 -4.79 -28.15 -4.30
#